data_AF-A0A529TUK9-F1
#
_entry.id   AF-A0A529TUK9-F1
#
_cell.length_a   1.000
_cell.length_b   1.000
_cell.length_c   1.000
_cell.angle_alpha   90.00
_cell.angle_beta   90.00
_cell.angle_gamma   90.00
#
_symmetry.space_group_name_H-M   'P 1'
#
loop_
_entity.id
_entity.type
_entity.pdbx_description
1 polymer ?
#
loop_
_entity_poly.entity_id
_entity_poly.type
_entity_poly.pdbx_seq_one_letter_code
_entity_poly.pdbx_strand_id
1 'polypeptide(L)'
;LSRSWPQCEAIKAAVALDGIGGPDLKPEIEARVARLFRWHIDPAPLGLWIDRIDERGRSVATEVPASIFYHLVTALMQYLDKTGGQVEAFPLPVSESPLRQVYA
;
A
#
# COMPACT_ATOMS: atom_id res chain seq x y z
N LEU A 1 -6.91 17.96 -11.14
CA LEU A 1 -7.42 16.58 -10.93
C LEU A 1 -6.27 15.69 -10.46
N SER A 2 -6.44 14.96 -9.35
CA SER A 2 -5.44 14.00 -8.85
C SER A 2 -6.00 12.56 -8.91
N ARG A 3 -5.11 11.58 -9.07
CA ARG A 3 -5.43 10.15 -9.06
C ARG A 3 -4.76 9.40 -7.91
N SER A 4 -5.22 8.20 -7.55
CA SER A 4 -4.59 7.40 -6.49
C SER A 4 -3.25 6.80 -6.90
N TRP A 5 -3.13 6.32 -8.15
CA TRP A 5 -1.90 5.63 -8.60
C TRP A 5 -0.62 6.48 -8.50
N PRO A 6 -0.58 7.78 -8.89
CA PRO A 6 0.65 8.56 -8.78
C PRO A 6 1.03 8.81 -7.31
N GLN A 7 0.06 8.82 -6.38
CA GLN A 7 0.36 8.92 -4.95
C GLN A 7 1.05 7.64 -4.46
N CYS A 8 0.60 6.48 -4.94
CA CYS A 8 1.25 5.20 -4.66
C CYS A 8 2.68 5.15 -5.22
N GLU A 9 2.88 5.60 -6.47
CA GLU A 9 4.23 5.66 -7.07
C GLU A 9 5.15 6.62 -6.32
N ALA A 10 4.61 7.76 -5.87
CA ALA A 10 5.39 8.71 -5.08
C ALA A 10 5.86 8.13 -3.74
N ILE A 11 5.05 7.28 -3.11
CA ILE A 11 5.44 6.53 -1.90
C ILE A 11 6.56 5.54 -2.24
N LYS A 12 6.37 4.70 -3.26
CA LYS A 12 7.35 3.70 -3.67
C LYS A 12 8.69 4.33 -4.05
N ALA A 13 8.66 5.44 -4.78
CA ALA A 13 9.86 6.20 -5.13
C ALA A 13 10.58 6.72 -3.88
N ALA A 14 9.87 7.31 -2.93
CA ALA A 14 10.47 7.80 -1.69
C ALA A 14 11.06 6.66 -0.85
N VAL A 15 10.37 5.52 -0.75
CA VAL A 15 10.87 4.31 -0.06
C VAL A 15 12.15 3.79 -0.71
N ALA A 16 12.20 3.72 -2.05
CA ALA A 16 13.36 3.24 -2.79
C ALA A 16 14.57 4.20 -2.70
N LEU A 17 14.32 5.50 -2.62
CA LEU A 17 15.37 6.52 -2.46
C LEU A 17 15.86 6.67 -1.01
N ASP A 18 15.10 6.18 -0.02
CA ASP A 18 15.52 6.24 1.38
C ASP A 18 16.65 5.24 1.66
N GLY A 19 17.84 5.74 2.02
CA GLY A 19 18.99 4.92 2.39
C GLY A 19 20.03 4.71 1.28
N ILE A 20 19.88 5.34 0.11
CA ILE A 20 20.88 5.26 -0.98
C ILE A 20 21.88 6.44 -0.98
N GLY A 21 22.15 7.03 0.19
CA GLY A 21 23.11 8.14 0.34
C GLY A 21 22.52 9.55 0.17
N GLY A 22 21.18 9.65 0.08
CA GLY A 22 20.44 10.91 0.09
C GLY A 22 20.01 11.37 1.50
N PRO A 23 19.19 12.43 1.60
CA PRO A 23 18.60 12.85 2.87
C PRO A 23 17.71 11.76 3.47
N ASP A 24 17.43 11.84 4.77
CA ASP A 24 16.44 10.99 5.43
C ASP A 24 15.04 11.29 4.85
N LEU A 25 14.47 10.32 4.15
CA LEU A 25 13.17 10.46 3.51
C LEU A 25 12.03 9.88 4.35
N LYS A 26 12.28 9.39 5.57
CA LYS A 26 11.21 8.88 6.44
C LYS A 26 10.08 9.88 6.66
N PRO A 27 10.33 11.17 6.98
CA PRO A 27 9.26 12.15 7.12
C PRO A 27 8.45 12.35 5.83
N GLU A 28 9.12 12.31 4.68
CA GLU A 28 8.47 12.43 3.36
C GLU A 28 7.61 11.21 3.03
N ILE A 29 8.08 10.00 3.37
CA ILE A 29 7.32 8.76 3.21
C ILE A 29 6.04 8.83 4.04
N GLU A 30 6.14 9.17 5.33
CA GLU A 30 5.00 9.33 6.24
C GLU A 30 4.00 10.36 5.71
N ALA A 31 4.47 11.52 5.27
CA ALA A 31 3.61 12.57 4.74
C ALA A 31 2.85 12.13 3.47
N ARG A 32 3.48 11.31 2.61
CA ARG A 32 2.86 10.79 1.38
C ARG A 32 1.84 9.70 1.67
N VAL A 33 2.14 8.80 2.60
CA VAL A 33 1.18 7.79 3.07
C VAL A 33 -0.03 8.47 3.71
N ALA A 34 0.18 9.41 4.62
CA ALA A 34 -0.90 10.18 5.24
C ALA A 34 -1.79 10.90 4.19
N ARG A 35 -1.19 11.41 3.11
CA ARG A 35 -1.92 12.04 2.01
C ARG A 35 -2.74 11.02 1.20
N LEU A 36 -2.18 9.83 0.92
CA LEU A 36 -2.92 8.76 0.27
C LEU A 36 -4.16 8.38 1.08
N PHE A 37 -4.00 8.17 2.39
CA PHE A 37 -5.11 7.82 3.27
C PHE A 37 -6.18 8.91 3.32
N ARG A 38 -5.77 10.15 3.62
CA ARG A 38 -6.66 11.30 3.76
C ARG A 38 -7.61 11.50 2.58
N TRP A 39 -7.11 11.33 1.36
CA TRP A 39 -7.87 11.70 0.16
C TRP A 39 -8.42 10.53 -0.64
N HIS A 40 -7.80 9.36 -0.54
CA HIS A 40 -8.11 8.23 -1.41
C HIS A 40 -8.62 6.98 -0.68
N ILE A 41 -8.38 6.85 0.64
CA ILE A 41 -8.76 5.64 1.42
C ILE A 41 -9.80 5.96 2.48
N ASP A 42 -9.49 6.83 3.44
CA ASP A 42 -10.37 7.15 4.57
C ASP A 42 -11.77 7.64 4.16
N PRO A 43 -11.94 8.51 3.14
CA PRO A 43 -13.27 8.94 2.70
C PRO A 43 -14.00 7.93 1.80
N ALA A 44 -13.37 6.81 1.42
CA ALA A 44 -13.97 5.83 0.53
C ALA A 44 -14.98 4.94 1.30
N PRO A 45 -16.01 4.39 0.62
CA PRO A 45 -16.81 3.33 1.20
C PRO A 45 -15.94 2.16 1.65
N LEU A 46 -16.37 1.46 2.70
CA LEU A 46 -15.62 0.34 3.28
C LEU A 46 -15.22 -0.69 2.21
N GLY A 47 -13.92 -1.02 2.18
CA GLY A 47 -13.35 -1.99 1.24
C GLY A 47 -13.01 -1.42 -0.15
N LEU A 48 -13.24 -0.13 -0.40
CA LEU A 48 -12.96 0.53 -1.67
C LEU A 48 -11.91 1.65 -1.51
N TRP A 49 -11.67 2.37 -2.60
CA TRP A 49 -10.83 3.57 -2.66
C TRP A 49 -11.46 4.56 -3.64
N ILE A 50 -11.05 5.82 -3.55
CA ILE A 50 -11.45 6.88 -4.48
C ILE A 50 -10.29 7.10 -5.47
N ASP A 51 -10.42 6.70 -6.74
CA ASP A 51 -9.34 6.95 -7.70
C ASP A 51 -9.20 8.44 -8.03
N ARG A 52 -10.29 9.17 -8.29
CA ARG A 52 -10.24 10.53 -8.84
C ARG A 52 -10.75 11.57 -7.84
N ILE A 53 -9.92 12.57 -7.55
CA ILE A 53 -10.27 13.73 -6.72
C ILE A 53 -10.02 15.05 -7.48
N ASP A 54 -10.86 16.05 -7.21
CA ASP A 54 -10.68 17.40 -7.72
C ASP A 54 -9.70 18.23 -6.86
N GLU A 55 -9.49 19.49 -7.25
CA GLU A 55 -8.57 20.42 -6.56
C GLU A 55 -9.03 20.81 -5.15
N ARG A 56 -10.32 20.59 -4.84
CA ARG A 56 -10.90 20.82 -3.51
C ARG A 56 -10.91 19.55 -2.66
N GLY A 57 -10.32 18.46 -3.15
CA GLY A 57 -10.30 17.16 -2.48
C GLY A 57 -11.62 16.40 -2.55
N ARG A 58 -12.56 16.81 -3.41
CA ARG A 58 -13.86 16.12 -3.57
C ARG A 58 -13.70 14.93 -4.50
N SER A 59 -14.34 13.82 -4.15
CA SER A 59 -14.46 12.67 -5.05
C SER A 59 -15.19 13.06 -6.32
N VAL A 60 -14.58 12.73 -7.46
CA VAL A 60 -15.20 12.79 -8.79
C VAL A 60 -15.10 11.43 -9.49
N ALA A 61 -14.84 10.38 -8.71
CA ALA A 61 -14.78 9.01 -9.19
C ALA A 61 -16.20 8.47 -9.44
N THR A 62 -16.41 7.89 -10.61
CA THR A 62 -17.66 7.22 -11.01
C THR A 62 -17.57 5.70 -10.93
N GLU A 63 -16.37 5.19 -10.65
CA GLU A 63 -16.00 3.78 -10.65
C GLU A 63 -14.80 3.56 -9.72
N VAL A 64 -14.52 2.30 -9.40
CA VAL A 64 -13.37 1.88 -8.61
C VAL A 64 -12.53 0.92 -9.46
N PRO A 65 -11.57 1.43 -10.27
CA PRO A 65 -10.86 0.59 -11.24
C PRO A 65 -9.95 -0.40 -10.52
N ALA A 66 -10.18 -1.70 -10.69
CA ALA A 66 -9.39 -2.77 -10.06
C ALA A 66 -7.88 -2.67 -10.35
N SER A 67 -7.49 -2.04 -11.46
CA SER A 67 -6.08 -1.75 -11.78
C SER A 67 -5.39 -0.85 -10.77
N ILE A 68 -6.11 -0.10 -9.93
CA ILE A 68 -5.50 0.69 -8.85
C ILE A 68 -5.12 -0.18 -7.65
N PHE A 69 -5.75 -1.34 -7.49
CA PHE A 69 -5.55 -2.20 -6.33
C PHE A 69 -4.09 -2.63 -6.16
N TYR A 70 -3.44 -3.06 -7.25
CA TYR A 70 -2.04 -3.47 -7.17
C TYR A 70 -1.11 -2.31 -6.82
N HIS A 71 -1.40 -1.07 -7.25
CA HIS A 71 -0.61 0.10 -6.86
C HIS A 71 -0.73 0.37 -5.36
N LEU A 72 -1.94 0.29 -4.81
CA LEU A 72 -2.19 0.47 -3.37
C LEU A 72 -1.46 -0.60 -2.56
N VAL A 73 -1.67 -1.88 -2.88
CA VAL A 73 -1.06 -3.00 -2.17
C VAL A 73 0.46 -2.92 -2.27
N THR A 74 1.03 -2.72 -3.46
CA THR A 74 2.50 -2.68 -3.61
C THR A 74 3.14 -1.49 -2.90
N ALA A 75 2.49 -0.33 -2.85
CA ALA A 75 3.01 0.83 -2.12
C ALA A 75 2.93 0.63 -0.60
N LEU A 76 1.81 0.10 -0.09
CA LEU A 76 1.63 -0.14 1.34
C LEU A 76 2.49 -1.29 1.86
N MET A 77 2.71 -2.35 1.08
CA MET A 77 3.64 -3.42 1.45
C MET A 77 5.08 -2.91 1.53
N GLN A 78 5.53 -2.11 0.55
CA GLN A 78 6.86 -1.50 0.61
C GLN A 78 7.01 -0.53 1.78
N TYR A 79 5.96 0.23 2.10
CA TYR A 79 5.92 1.07 3.29
C TYR A 79 6.04 0.24 4.58
N LEU A 80 5.30 -0.86 4.67
CA LEU A 80 5.34 -1.78 5.81
C LEU A 80 6.72 -2.43 5.98
N ASP A 81 7.33 -2.91 4.89
CA ASP A 81 8.69 -3.48 4.92
C ASP A 81 9.71 -2.44 5.42
N LYS A 82 9.50 -1.17 5.07
CA LYS A 82 10.37 -0.06 5.43
C LYS A 82 10.22 0.40 6.88
N THR A 83 9.01 0.34 7.44
CA THR A 83 8.67 0.92 8.75
C THR A 83 8.44 -0.10 9.85
N GLY A 84 7.95 -1.29 9.50
CA GLY A 84 7.51 -2.32 10.43
C GLY A 84 8.64 -3.18 10.99
N GLY A 85 9.75 -3.37 10.26
CA GLY A 85 10.81 -4.30 10.63
C GLY A 85 10.30 -5.75 10.75
N GLN A 86 10.59 -6.60 9.76
CA GLN A 86 10.16 -8.01 9.67
C GLN A 86 8.70 -8.23 10.12
N VAL A 87 7.76 -8.06 9.17
CA VAL A 87 6.38 -8.55 9.33
C VAL A 87 6.46 -10.00 9.82
N GLU A 88 5.92 -10.28 11.02
CA GLU A 88 5.79 -11.66 11.48
C GLU A 88 5.07 -12.45 10.39
N ALA A 89 5.68 -13.55 9.94
CA ALA A 89 5.09 -14.38 8.91
C ALA A 89 3.68 -14.77 9.36
N PHE A 90 2.70 -14.59 8.47
CA PHE A 90 1.34 -15.07 8.74
C PHE A 90 1.46 -16.55 9.15
N PRO A 91 1.04 -16.93 10.38
CA PRO A 91 1.23 -18.29 10.83
C PRO A 91 0.51 -19.21 9.87
N LEU A 92 1.27 -20.09 9.20
CA LEU A 92 0.66 -21.11 8.36
C LEU A 92 -0.26 -21.93 9.27
N PRO A 93 -1.52 -22.19 8.87
CA PRO A 93 -2.37 -23.09 9.63
C PRO A 93 -1.64 -24.41 9.83
N VAL A 94 -1.64 -24.91 11.06
CA VAL A 94 -1.02 -26.18 11.40
C VAL A 94 -1.64 -27.25 10.50
N SER A 95 -0.80 -27.85 9.65
CA SER A 95 -1.20 -28.93 8.77
C SER A 95 -1.56 -30.15 9.61
N GLU A 96 -2.83 -30.32 9.96
CA GLU A 96 -3.36 -31.60 10.41
C GLU A 96 -3.55 -32.51 9.20
N SER A 97 -2.49 -33.20 8.76
CA SER A 97 -2.66 -34.32 7.82
C SER A 97 -1.67 -35.46 8.13
N PRO A 98 -2.16 -36.70 8.35
CA PRO A 98 -1.35 -37.84 8.79
C PRO A 98 -0.63 -38.60 7.65
N LEU A 99 -0.54 -38.07 6.42
CA LEU A 99 -0.09 -38.84 5.26
C LEU A 99 1.42 -38.68 4.95
N ARG A 100 2.29 -39.15 5.86
CA ARG A 100 3.71 -39.43 5.56
C ARG A 100 4.07 -40.90 5.81
N GLN A 101 3.40 -41.81 5.11
CA GLN A 101 3.88 -43.19 5.02
C GLN A 101 3.58 -43.82 3.66
N VAL A 102 4.15 -43.25 2.61
CA VAL A 102 4.43 -43.98 1.35
C VAL A 102 5.72 -43.37 0.82
N TYR A 103 6.64 -44.20 0.32
CA TYR A 103 8.03 -43.89 -0.08
C TYR A 103 9.08 -43.99 1.04
N ALA A 104 9.06 -45.11 1.76
CA ALA A 104 10.29 -45.78 2.18
C ALA A 104 10.57 -46.93 1.20
#